data_AF-A0A9Q9D6E7-F1
#
_entry.id   AF-A0A9Q9D6E7-F1
#
_cell.length_a   1.000
_cell.length_b   1.000
_cell.length_c   1.000
_cell.angle_alpha   90.00
_cell.angle_beta   90.00
_cell.angle_gamma   90.00
#
_symmetry.space_group_name_H-M   'P 1'
#
loop_
_entity.id
_entity.type
_entity.pdbx_description
1 polymer ?
#
loop_
_entity_poly.entity_id
_entity_poly.type
_entity_poly.pdbx_seq_one_letter_code
_entity_poly.pdbx_strand_id
1 'polypeptide(L)' 'MRQPFYTYLMRHRAPVEVDDVTRLANLAFADTQFPKQSKDFDEVSTYLETYAPFYFNLGLFDDIWTMYLEA' A
#
# COMPACT_ATOMS: atom_id res chain seq x y z
N MET A 1 -2.63 16.34 10.68
CA MET A 1 -1.53 15.44 10.23
C MET A 1 -2.17 14.18 9.67
N ARG A 2 -1.85 13.78 8.42
CA ARG A 2 -2.36 12.54 7.81
C ARG A 2 -1.76 11.33 8.53
N GLN A 3 -2.49 10.22 8.61
CA GLN A 3 -1.98 8.95 9.18
C GLN A 3 -0.95 8.30 8.25
N PRO A 4 -0.04 7.42 8.73
CA PRO A 4 0.82 6.63 7.85
C PRO A 4 0.04 5.86 6.80
N PHE A 5 0.60 5.70 5.60
CA PHE A 5 -0.05 4.99 4.49
C PHE A 5 -0.42 3.56 4.86
N TYR A 6 0.45 2.88 5.62
CA TYR A 6 0.16 1.54 6.15
C TYR A 6 -1.10 1.52 7.03
N THR A 7 -1.31 2.53 7.89
CA THR A 7 -2.51 2.60 8.74
C THR A 7 -3.78 2.74 7.91
N TYR A 8 -3.71 3.49 6.80
CA TYR A 8 -4.80 3.56 5.84
C TYR A 8 -5.08 2.18 5.21
N LEU A 9 -4.04 1.50 4.70
CA LEU A 9 -4.17 0.16 4.10
C LEU A 9 -4.81 -0.86 5.06
N MET A 10 -4.50 -0.80 6.37
CA MET A 10 -5.06 -1.75 7.34
C MET A 10 -6.58 -1.68 7.50
N ARG A 11 -7.23 -0.59 7.05
CA ARG A 11 -8.70 -0.48 7.01
C ARG A 11 -9.32 -1.34 5.90
N HIS A 12 -8.52 -1.66 4.88
CA HIS A 12 -8.94 -2.38 3.68
C HIS A 12 -8.46 -3.83 3.65
N ARG A 13 -7.69 -4.27 4.66
CA ARG A 13 -7.26 -5.66 4.78
C ARG A 13 -8.48 -6.59 4.89
N ALA A 14 -8.56 -7.59 4.03
CA ALA A 14 -9.64 -8.58 4.06
C ALA A 14 -9.12 -9.99 3.74
N PRO A 15 -9.75 -11.06 4.29
CA PRO A 15 -9.37 -12.44 3.98
C PRO A 15 -9.53 -12.82 2.50
N VAL A 16 -10.44 -12.16 1.80
CA VAL A 16 -10.71 -12.34 0.37
C VAL A 16 -10.33 -11.04 -0.33
N GLU A 17 -9.47 -11.13 -1.34
CA GLU A 17 -9.13 -10.00 -2.20
C GLU A 17 -10.36 -9.62 -3.05
N VAL A 18 -10.85 -8.39 -2.89
CA VAL A 18 -12.03 -7.87 -3.61
C VAL A 18 -11.69 -6.74 -4.56
N ASP A 19 -10.58 -6.04 -4.34
CA ASP A 19 -10.06 -4.95 -5.15
C ASP A 19 -8.53 -4.81 -4.98
N ASP A 20 -7.93 -3.91 -5.77
CA ASP A 20 -6.49 -3.67 -5.78
C ASP A 20 -5.97 -3.08 -4.46
N VAL A 21 -6.80 -2.26 -3.79
CA VAL A 21 -6.53 -1.72 -2.45
C VAL A 21 -6.38 -2.85 -1.43
N THR A 22 -7.29 -3.84 -1.46
CA THR A 22 -7.28 -5.01 -0.57
C THR A 22 -6.04 -5.86 -0.83
N ARG A 23 -5.68 -6.04 -2.09
CA ARG A 23 -4.47 -6.76 -2.49
C ARG A 23 -3.22 -6.10 -1.93
N LEU A 24 -3.06 -4.79 -2.11
CA LEU A 24 -1.92 -4.07 -1.56
C LEU A 24 -1.92 -4.08 -0.03
N ALA A 25 -3.09 -3.95 0.61
CA ALA A 25 -3.21 -4.03 2.06
C ALA A 25 -2.77 -5.39 2.61
N ASN A 26 -3.14 -6.48 1.95
CA ASN A 26 -2.74 -7.83 2.32
C ASN A 26 -1.24 -8.06 2.11
N LEU A 27 -0.68 -7.58 1.00
CA LEU A 27 0.76 -7.63 0.73
C LEU A 27 1.56 -6.85 1.79
N ALA A 28 1.19 -5.60 2.05
CA ALA A 28 1.85 -4.76 3.05
C ALA A 28 1.72 -5.32 4.48
N PHE A 29 0.61 -5.99 4.80
CA PHE A 29 0.43 -6.68 6.08
C PHE A 29 1.38 -7.86 6.24
N ALA A 30 1.53 -8.67 5.19
CA ALA A 30 2.41 -9.84 5.18
C ALA A 30 3.90 -9.47 5.16
N ASP A 31 4.22 -8.25 4.72
CA ASP A 31 5.57 -7.73 4.63
C ASP A 31 6.03 -7.07 5.95
N THR A 32 7.05 -7.66 6.58
CA THR A 32 7.63 -7.14 7.82
C THR A 32 8.53 -5.94 7.60
N GLN A 33 9.06 -5.74 6.39
CA GLN A 33 9.98 -4.66 6.03
C GLN A 33 9.29 -3.44 5.45
N PHE A 34 7.99 -3.53 5.16
CA PHE A 34 7.19 -2.41 4.64
C PHE A 34 7.36 -1.15 5.52
N PRO A 35 7.50 0.06 4.96
CA PRO A 35 7.72 1.29 5.72
C PRO A 35 6.44 1.76 6.45
N LYS A 36 6.09 1.11 7.57
CA LYS A 36 4.79 1.27 8.26
C LYS A 36 4.50 2.67 8.82
N GLN A 37 5.52 3.50 8.98
CA GLN A 37 5.38 4.86 9.51
C GLN A 37 5.41 5.93 8.41
N SER A 38 5.70 5.55 7.16
CA SER A 38 5.84 6.49 6.07
C SER A 38 4.50 7.08 5.64
N LYS A 39 4.57 8.34 5.23
CA LYS A 39 3.51 9.15 4.60
C LYS A 39 4.01 9.74 3.29
N ASP A 40 5.24 9.44 2.91
CA ASP A 40 5.96 10.01 1.79
C ASP A 40 5.76 9.13 0.57
N PHE A 41 5.36 9.73 -0.55
CA PHE A 41 5.07 8.99 -1.78
C PHE A 41 6.32 8.34 -2.32
N ASP A 42 7.43 9.09 -2.38
CA ASP A 42 8.67 8.63 -3.00
C ASP A 42 9.28 7.46 -2.22
N GLU A 43 9.25 7.52 -0.88
CA GLU A 43 9.70 6.42 -0.02
C GLU A 43 8.90 5.12 -0.27
N VAL A 44 7.56 5.22 -0.33
CA VAL A 44 6.70 4.05 -0.54
C VAL A 44 6.79 3.54 -1.98
N SER A 45 6.83 4.42 -2.98
CA SER A 45 6.98 4.06 -4.40
C SER A 45 8.30 3.33 -4.62
N THR A 46 9.40 3.90 -4.15
CA THR A 46 10.74 3.29 -4.27
C THR A 46 10.78 1.92 -3.60
N TYR A 47 10.15 1.78 -2.43
CA TYR A 47 10.05 0.49 -1.74
C TYR A 47 9.30 -0.54 -2.58
N LEU A 48 8.14 -0.17 -3.12
CA LEU A 48 7.32 -1.08 -3.94
C LEU A 48 8.03 -1.45 -5.25
N GLU A 49 8.66 -0.50 -5.92
CA GLU A 49 9.47 -0.75 -7.13
C GLU A 49 10.62 -1.74 -6.88
N THR A 50 11.18 -1.74 -5.67
CA THR A 50 12.34 -2.56 -5.31
C THR A 50 11.94 -3.93 -4.77
N TYR A 51 10.88 -4.01 -3.97
CA TYR A 51 10.56 -5.18 -3.14
C TYR A 51 9.20 -5.81 -3.42
N ALA A 52 8.31 -5.17 -4.18
CA ALA A 52 7.00 -5.76 -4.47
C ALA A 52 7.16 -7.05 -5.29
N PRO A 53 6.27 -8.04 -5.09
CA PRO A 53 6.27 -9.25 -5.91
C PRO A 53 6.07 -8.90 -7.39
N PHE A 54 6.73 -9.64 -8.29
CA PHE A 54 6.67 -9.40 -9.75
C PHE A 54 5.25 -9.39 -10.34
N TYR A 55 4.30 -10.05 -9.68
CA TYR A 55 2.90 -10.13 -10.11
C TYR A 55 2.06 -8.93 -9.67
N PHE A 56 2.60 -8.05 -8.81
CA PHE A 56 1.95 -6.82 -8.40
C PHE A 56 2.12 -5.80 -9.52
N ASN A 57 1.00 -5.28 -10.03
CA ASN A 57 1.04 -4.21 -11.01
C ASN A 57 1.26 -2.88 -10.29
N LEU A 58 2.48 -2.33 -10.39
CA LEU A 58 2.83 -1.04 -9.78
C LEU A 58 1.96 0.12 -10.26
N GLY A 59 1.37 0.04 -11.46
CA GLY A 59 0.45 1.07 -11.94
C GLY A 59 -0.81 1.22 -11.09
N LEU A 60 -1.15 0.22 -10.26
CA LEU A 60 -2.27 0.29 -9.33
C LEU A 60 -1.94 1.14 -8.08
N PHE A 61 -0.66 1.32 -7.77
CA PHE A 61 -0.23 2.06 -6.58
C PHE A 61 -0.66 3.53 -6.64
N ASP A 62 -0.54 4.19 -7.79
CA ASP A 62 -0.89 5.61 -7.95
C ASP A 62 -2.37 5.88 -7.64
N ASP A 63 -3.26 5.00 -8.09
CA ASP A 63 -4.69 5.08 -7.82
C ASP A 63 -4.96 4.89 -6.32
N ILE A 64 -4.33 3.89 -5.70
CA ILE A 64 -4.47 3.63 -4.26
C ILE A 64 -3.92 4.80 -3.42
N TRP A 65 -2.81 5.41 -3.85
CA TRP A 65 -2.25 6.57 -3.19
C TRP A 65 -3.18 7.77 -3.28
N THR A 66 -3.82 7.98 -4.44
CA THR A 66 -4.84 9.02 -4.61
C THR A 66 -6.01 8.82 -3.66
N MET A 67 -6.55 7.60 -3.56
CA MET A 67 -7.60 7.28 -2.58
C MET A 67 -7.15 7.54 -1.13
N TYR A 68 -5.89 7.22 -0.81
CA TYR A 68 -5.31 7.57 0.49
C TYR A 68 -5.26 9.07 0.71
N LEU A 69 -4.97 9.90 -0.29
CA LEU A 69 -4.93 11.37 -0.17
C LEU A 69 -6.33 12.00 -0.06
N GLU A 70 -7.38 11.32 -0.51
CA GLU A 70 -8.77 11.79 -0.44
C GLU A 70 -9.49 11.37 0.85
N ALA A 71 -9.04 10.28 1.48
CA ALA A 71 -9.55 9.78 2.77
C ALA A 71 -9.20 10.68 3.98
#